data_AF-A0A4D8PKF4-F1
#
_entry.id   AF-A0A4D8PKF4-F1
#
_cell.length_a   1.000
_cell.length_b   1.000
_cell.length_c   1.000
_cell.angle_alpha   90.00
_cell.angle_beta   90.00
_cell.angle_gamma   90.00
#
_symmetry.space_group_name_H-M   'P 1'
#
loop_
_entity.id
_entity.type
_entity.pdbx_description
1 polymer ?
#
loop_
_entity_poly.entity_id
_entity_poly.type
_entity_poly.pdbx_seq_one_letter_code
_entity_poly.pdbx_strand_id
1 'polypeptide(L)'
;MIDFDRLTMAPAFTIFGEAATYAPPTGPAVPCRVVREGGGVPLKLGPITVHLAALTFEVRAAELAAPAVGGTFTVGGIAYTVTGAPYHPEEDAHGLVWCCPTIWGAPIIYRTPTGNGAMLNPPTGSGWTVATAAAAGATAISTRATLTTGRLLAGDKLTVGGETYTITAPVSAASNVFSNVPITPPLAAPVAVGVPVTFEFACDRPVLAAVAGYDASQLLGGIVVGSRRVVVTQERLTAAGIPTPNAADSVFIEGRQFRVKNAAATYSGATPFVWDLECGA
;
A
#
# COMPACT_ATOMS: atom_id res chain seq x y z
N MET A 1 -39.97 -30.69 -1.33
CA MET A 1 -38.80 -31.01 -0.50
C MET A 1 -38.43 -29.74 0.22
N ILE A 2 -38.60 -29.67 1.54
CA ILE A 2 -38.20 -28.50 2.32
C ILE A 2 -36.69 -28.55 2.41
N ASP A 3 -36.05 -27.52 1.87
CA ASP A 3 -34.61 -27.34 1.84
C ASP A 3 -34.18 -26.84 3.23
N PHE A 4 -33.74 -27.77 4.08
CA PHE A 4 -33.38 -27.49 5.47
C PHE A 4 -32.10 -26.64 5.57
N ASP A 5 -31.24 -26.65 4.55
CA ASP A 5 -30.00 -25.85 4.51
C ASP A 5 -30.32 -24.35 4.33
N ARG A 6 -31.37 -24.04 3.55
CA ARG A 6 -31.90 -22.66 3.45
C ARG A 6 -32.49 -22.13 4.76
N LEU A 7 -33.00 -23.01 5.62
CA LEU A 7 -33.65 -22.65 6.88
C LEU A 7 -32.66 -22.35 8.01
N THR A 8 -31.46 -22.94 8.00
CA THR A 8 -30.43 -22.74 9.03
C THR A 8 -29.54 -21.52 8.75
N MET A 9 -29.38 -21.15 7.49
CA MET A 9 -28.50 -20.08 7.04
C MET A 9 -28.96 -18.64 7.36
N ALA A 10 -30.25 -18.33 7.13
CA ALA A 10 -30.76 -16.97 7.40
C ALA A 10 -30.68 -16.62 8.90
N PRO A 11 -31.02 -17.52 9.84
CA PRO A 11 -30.78 -17.30 11.27
C PRO A 11 -29.30 -17.09 11.61
N ALA A 12 -28.39 -17.88 11.03
CA ALA A 12 -26.96 -17.77 11.32
C ALA A 12 -26.41 -16.36 11.00
N PHE A 13 -26.71 -15.82 9.82
CA PHE A 13 -26.31 -14.44 9.45
C PHE A 13 -27.03 -13.36 10.25
N THR A 14 -28.24 -13.64 10.75
CA THR A 14 -28.96 -12.71 11.63
C THR A 14 -28.36 -12.68 13.03
N ILE A 15 -27.88 -13.82 13.53
CA ILE A 15 -27.33 -13.98 14.88
C ILE A 15 -25.85 -13.59 14.93
N PHE A 16 -25.05 -14.03 13.96
CA PHE A 16 -23.59 -13.88 13.95
C PHE A 16 -23.09 -12.85 12.93
N GLY A 17 -23.94 -12.43 11.98
CA GLY A 17 -23.52 -11.51 10.92
C GLY A 17 -23.41 -10.07 11.40
N GLU A 18 -22.26 -9.47 11.13
CA GLU A 18 -22.01 -8.05 11.34
C GLU A 18 -22.54 -7.24 10.15
N ALA A 19 -23.11 -6.07 10.42
CA ALA A 19 -23.52 -5.15 9.37
C ALA A 19 -22.28 -4.63 8.63
N ALA A 20 -22.33 -4.68 7.30
CA ALA A 20 -21.23 -4.31 6.43
C ALA A 20 -21.74 -3.52 5.22
N THR A 21 -20.80 -2.87 4.53
CA THR A 21 -21.03 -2.29 3.21
C THR A 21 -19.97 -2.80 2.27
N TYR A 22 -20.39 -3.45 1.17
CA TYR A 22 -19.49 -3.91 0.13
C TYR A 22 -19.41 -2.88 -0.99
N ALA A 23 -18.23 -2.36 -1.27
CA ALA A 23 -17.95 -1.53 -2.45
C ALA A 23 -17.30 -2.41 -3.53
N PRO A 24 -18.00 -2.70 -4.65
CA PRO A 24 -17.39 -3.43 -5.76
C PRO A 24 -16.27 -2.60 -6.42
N PRO A 25 -15.34 -3.22 -7.17
CA PRO A 25 -14.34 -2.49 -7.95
C PRO A 25 -14.95 -1.47 -8.92
N THR A 26 -16.15 -1.79 -9.42
CA THR A 26 -16.95 -0.95 -10.29
C THR A 26 -18.41 -1.02 -9.86
N GLY A 27 -19.05 0.15 -9.68
CA GLY A 27 -20.48 0.24 -9.35
C GLY A 27 -20.75 0.77 -7.94
N PRO A 28 -22.03 0.85 -7.55
CA PRO A 28 -22.44 1.38 -6.26
C PRO A 28 -22.15 0.40 -5.13
N ALA A 29 -21.98 0.94 -3.92
CA ALA A 29 -21.83 0.14 -2.72
C ALA A 29 -23.16 -0.57 -2.35
N VAL A 30 -23.06 -1.79 -1.81
CA VAL A 30 -24.17 -2.67 -1.47
C VAL A 30 -24.16 -2.93 0.04
N PRO A 31 -25.23 -2.60 0.79
CA PRO A 31 -25.34 -3.00 2.18
C PRO A 31 -25.50 -4.51 2.28
N CYS A 32 -24.77 -5.15 3.19
CA CYS A 32 -24.82 -6.60 3.40
C CYS A 32 -24.49 -6.95 4.86
N ARG A 33 -24.59 -8.23 5.19
CA ARG A 33 -24.10 -8.82 6.43
C ARG A 33 -23.00 -9.80 6.13
N VAL A 34 -21.94 -9.73 6.90
CA VAL A 34 -20.81 -10.66 6.77
C VAL A 34 -20.59 -11.43 8.07
N VAL A 35 -20.24 -12.70 7.95
CA VAL A 35 -19.68 -13.48 9.04
C VAL A 35 -18.18 -13.55 8.83
N ARG A 36 -17.40 -13.23 9.86
CA ARG A 36 -15.94 -13.25 9.80
C ARG A 36 -15.45 -14.64 10.17
N GLU A 37 -14.71 -15.25 9.26
CA GLU A 37 -14.00 -16.49 9.50
C GLU A 37 -12.48 -16.24 9.55
N GLY A 38 -11.82 -16.82 10.55
CA GLY A 38 -10.38 -16.65 10.76
C GLY A 38 -9.98 -15.30 11.37
N GLY A 39 -8.85 -14.75 10.94
CA GLY A 39 -8.27 -13.50 11.47
C GLY A 39 -7.60 -13.60 12.84
N GLY A 40 -7.79 -14.70 13.56
CA GLY A 40 -7.21 -14.94 14.89
C GLY A 40 -7.69 -13.96 15.95
N VAL A 41 -7.02 -13.94 17.10
CA VAL A 41 -7.32 -12.98 18.18
C VAL A 41 -6.97 -11.56 17.70
N PRO A 42 -7.92 -10.62 17.69
CA PRO A 42 -7.64 -9.25 17.29
C PRO A 42 -6.64 -8.59 18.23
N LEU A 43 -5.62 -7.94 17.66
CA LEU A 43 -4.70 -7.09 18.39
C LEU A 43 -5.21 -5.65 18.38
N LYS A 44 -5.44 -5.06 19.56
CA LYS A 44 -5.82 -3.65 19.70
C LYS A 44 -4.60 -2.78 20.00
N LEU A 45 -4.37 -1.79 19.14
CA LEU A 45 -3.30 -0.81 19.26
C LEU A 45 -3.94 0.60 19.23
N GLY A 46 -4.32 1.08 20.43
CA GLY A 46 -5.18 2.25 20.61
C GLY A 46 -6.48 2.14 19.79
N PRO A 47 -6.77 3.07 18.86
CA PRO A 47 -8.00 3.03 18.08
C PRO A 47 -7.98 1.99 16.94
N ILE A 48 -6.82 1.40 16.64
CA ILE A 48 -6.67 0.43 15.54
C ILE A 48 -6.87 -0.99 16.07
N THR A 49 -7.70 -1.77 15.38
CA THR A 49 -7.82 -3.22 15.58
C THR A 49 -7.24 -3.95 14.36
N VAL A 50 -6.29 -4.85 14.59
CA VAL A 50 -5.59 -5.63 13.55
C VAL A 50 -5.85 -7.12 13.71
N HIS A 51 -6.05 -7.81 12.58
CA HIS A 51 -6.11 -9.28 12.51
C HIS A 51 -4.82 -9.83 11.92
N LEU A 52 -4.20 -10.80 12.58
CA LEU A 52 -2.85 -11.27 12.23
C LEU A 52 -2.86 -12.51 11.34
N ALA A 53 -3.99 -13.19 11.23
CA ALA A 53 -4.16 -14.36 10.38
C ALA A 53 -4.96 -14.01 9.12
N ALA A 54 -4.94 -14.90 8.13
CA ALA A 54 -5.82 -14.84 6.97
C ALA A 54 -7.29 -14.70 7.43
N LEU A 55 -8.04 -13.86 6.74
CA LEU A 55 -9.40 -13.50 7.09
C LEU A 55 -10.30 -13.71 5.88
N THR A 56 -11.37 -14.47 6.07
CA THR A 56 -12.39 -14.67 5.04
C THR A 56 -13.68 -14.03 5.55
N PHE A 57 -14.38 -13.33 4.67
CA PHE A 57 -15.76 -12.96 4.94
C PHE A 57 -16.70 -13.89 4.20
N GLU A 58 -17.63 -14.47 4.93
CA GLU A 58 -18.78 -15.14 4.37
C GLU A 58 -19.92 -14.12 4.20
N VAL A 59 -20.54 -14.11 3.03
CA VAL A 59 -21.67 -13.22 2.71
C VAL A 59 -22.73 -13.99 1.94
N ARG A 60 -24.01 -13.69 2.18
CA ARG A 60 -25.09 -14.38 1.48
C ARG A 60 -25.15 -13.96 0.02
N ALA A 61 -25.25 -14.93 -0.89
CA ALA A 61 -25.41 -14.69 -2.33
C ALA A 61 -26.68 -13.87 -2.64
N ALA A 62 -27.71 -13.97 -1.78
CA ALA A 62 -28.93 -13.17 -1.89
C ALA A 62 -28.72 -11.68 -1.56
N GLU A 63 -27.73 -11.34 -0.74
CA GLU A 63 -27.39 -9.95 -0.39
C GLU A 63 -26.31 -9.40 -1.31
N LEU A 64 -25.39 -10.25 -1.77
CA LEU A 64 -24.32 -9.89 -2.68
C LEU A 64 -24.17 -10.94 -3.77
N ALA A 65 -24.74 -10.66 -4.95
CA ALA A 65 -24.83 -11.64 -6.03
C ALA A 65 -23.49 -12.00 -6.66
N ALA A 66 -22.57 -11.05 -6.78
CA ALA A 66 -21.30 -11.23 -7.49
C ALA A 66 -20.16 -10.43 -6.83
N PRO A 67 -19.63 -10.89 -5.68
CA PRO A 67 -18.40 -10.32 -5.15
C PRO A 67 -17.23 -10.58 -6.12
N ALA A 68 -16.28 -9.65 -6.15
CA ALA A 68 -15.11 -9.71 -7.01
C ALA A 68 -13.83 -9.29 -6.28
N VAL A 69 -12.69 -9.78 -6.80
CA VAL A 69 -11.35 -9.36 -6.39
C VAL A 69 -11.20 -7.85 -6.53
N GLY A 70 -10.58 -7.21 -5.54
CA GLY A 70 -10.42 -5.76 -5.45
C GLY A 70 -11.62 -5.02 -4.87
N GLY A 71 -12.75 -5.70 -4.65
CA GLY A 71 -13.87 -5.11 -3.89
C GLY A 71 -13.53 -4.99 -2.41
N THR A 72 -14.21 -4.09 -1.70
CA THR A 72 -13.89 -3.76 -0.31
C THR A 72 -15.11 -3.90 0.58
N PHE A 73 -15.00 -4.67 1.67
CA PHE A 73 -15.97 -4.67 2.76
C PHE A 73 -15.58 -3.63 3.81
N THR A 74 -16.52 -2.75 4.17
CA THR A 74 -16.40 -1.87 5.33
C THR A 74 -17.20 -2.47 6.48
N VAL A 75 -16.52 -2.93 7.53
CA VAL A 75 -17.12 -3.58 8.71
C VAL A 75 -16.63 -2.87 9.96
N GLY A 76 -17.55 -2.32 10.77
CA GLY A 76 -17.16 -1.53 11.96
C GLY A 76 -16.25 -0.34 11.65
N GLY A 77 -16.34 0.22 10.44
CA GLY A 77 -15.49 1.32 9.96
C GLY A 77 -14.10 0.90 9.44
N ILE A 78 -13.77 -0.40 9.46
CA ILE A 78 -12.51 -0.93 8.93
C ILE A 78 -12.75 -1.46 7.51
N ALA A 79 -11.87 -1.09 6.59
CA ALA A 79 -11.87 -1.57 5.22
C ALA A 79 -11.07 -2.88 5.07
N TYR A 80 -11.67 -3.85 4.40
CA TYR A 80 -11.09 -5.15 4.06
C TYR A 80 -11.23 -5.39 2.56
N THR A 81 -10.11 -5.56 1.87
CA THR A 81 -10.09 -5.77 0.42
C THR A 81 -10.13 -7.26 0.09
N VAL A 82 -10.97 -7.66 -0.86
CA VAL A 82 -11.02 -9.02 -1.41
C VAL A 82 -9.78 -9.26 -2.27
N THR A 83 -8.95 -10.22 -1.89
CA THR A 83 -7.66 -10.50 -2.55
C THR A 83 -7.67 -11.76 -3.40
N GLY A 84 -8.52 -12.73 -3.06
CA GLY A 84 -8.71 -13.98 -3.80
C GLY A 84 -10.05 -14.01 -4.52
N ALA A 85 -10.16 -14.82 -5.57
CA ALA A 85 -11.42 -15.04 -6.25
C ALA A 85 -12.47 -15.56 -5.25
N PRO A 86 -13.61 -14.87 -5.08
CA PRO A 86 -14.69 -15.39 -4.25
C PRO A 86 -15.18 -16.74 -4.77
N TYR A 87 -15.53 -17.63 -3.85
CA TYR A 87 -15.97 -18.98 -4.17
C TYR A 87 -17.11 -19.40 -3.26
N HIS A 88 -17.89 -20.39 -3.69
CA HIS A 88 -18.85 -21.06 -2.81
C HIS A 88 -18.13 -22.18 -2.06
N PRO A 89 -18.32 -22.34 -0.74
CA PRO A 89 -17.81 -23.50 0.00
C PRO A 89 -18.19 -24.81 -0.69
N GLU A 90 -17.31 -25.81 -0.67
CA GLU A 90 -17.59 -27.12 -1.31
C GLU A 90 -18.82 -27.81 -0.72
N GLU A 91 -19.10 -27.55 0.56
CA GLU A 91 -20.26 -28.09 1.28
C GLU A 91 -21.57 -27.31 0.98
N ASP A 92 -21.49 -26.17 0.28
CA ASP A 92 -22.64 -25.35 -0.11
C ASP A 92 -23.07 -25.67 -1.56
N ALA A 93 -23.69 -26.84 -1.75
CA ALA A 93 -24.16 -27.32 -3.05
C ALA A 93 -25.19 -26.38 -3.72
N HIS A 94 -25.77 -25.45 -2.96
CA HIS A 94 -26.79 -24.51 -3.42
C HIS A 94 -26.24 -23.11 -3.71
N GLY A 95 -24.95 -22.85 -3.45
CA GLY A 95 -24.29 -21.57 -3.70
C GLY A 95 -24.93 -20.41 -2.96
N LEU A 96 -25.37 -20.63 -1.73
CA LEU A 96 -26.04 -19.64 -0.89
C LEU A 96 -25.07 -18.68 -0.19
N VAL A 97 -23.81 -19.07 -0.03
CA VAL A 97 -22.72 -18.32 0.62
C VAL A 97 -21.60 -18.07 -0.36
N TRP A 98 -21.12 -16.83 -0.38
CA TRP A 98 -19.80 -16.51 -0.92
C TRP A 98 -18.76 -16.46 0.20
N CYS A 99 -17.68 -17.20 0.04
CA CYS A 99 -16.44 -17.02 0.77
C CYS A 99 -15.55 -16.02 0.04
N CYS A 100 -15.22 -14.92 0.70
CA CYS A 100 -14.40 -13.85 0.17
C CYS A 100 -13.07 -13.78 0.95
N PRO A 101 -11.94 -14.28 0.41
CA PRO A 101 -10.64 -14.08 1.02
C PRO A 101 -10.30 -12.60 1.05
N THR A 102 -10.02 -12.06 2.23
CA THR A 102 -9.81 -10.62 2.41
C THR A 102 -8.55 -10.30 3.20
N ILE A 103 -8.08 -9.06 3.05
CA ILE A 103 -6.99 -8.49 3.81
C ILE A 103 -7.41 -7.12 4.34
N TRP A 104 -6.98 -6.77 5.55
CA TRP A 104 -7.22 -5.44 6.12
C TRP A 104 -6.11 -4.46 5.76
N GLY A 105 -6.45 -3.17 5.77
CA GLY A 105 -5.50 -2.06 5.67
C GLY A 105 -5.64 -1.28 4.36
N ALA A 106 -5.22 -0.02 4.40
CA ALA A 106 -5.14 0.85 3.24
C ALA A 106 -3.77 0.69 2.55
N PRO A 107 -3.72 0.82 1.22
CA PRO A 107 -2.45 0.91 0.50
C PRO A 107 -1.74 2.21 0.87
N ILE A 108 -0.49 2.09 1.29
CA ILE A 108 0.44 3.21 1.50
C ILE A 108 1.73 2.94 0.76
N ILE A 109 2.53 3.97 0.50
CA ILE A 109 3.92 3.78 0.07
C ILE A 109 4.82 3.94 1.28
N TYR A 110 5.60 2.91 1.58
CA TYR A 110 6.67 2.98 2.57
C TYR A 110 7.99 3.30 1.88
N ARG A 111 8.61 4.41 2.25
CA ARG A 111 9.86 4.90 1.67
C ARG A 111 11.00 4.68 2.66
N THR A 112 12.03 3.93 2.24
CA THR A 112 13.27 3.72 2.99
C THR A 112 14.41 4.50 2.34
N PRO A 113 14.58 5.81 2.67
CA PRO A 113 15.60 6.62 2.02
C PRO A 113 17.01 6.17 2.43
N THR A 114 17.99 6.39 1.56
CA THR A 114 19.40 6.12 1.85
C THR A 114 20.26 7.35 1.62
N GLY A 115 21.35 7.49 2.37
CA GLY A 115 22.32 8.58 2.22
C GLY A 115 21.79 9.96 2.65
N ASN A 116 22.58 10.98 2.37
CA ASN A 116 22.29 12.38 2.67
C ASN A 116 22.90 13.30 1.60
N GLY A 117 22.44 14.54 1.50
CA GLY A 117 22.96 15.50 0.50
C GLY A 117 22.99 14.91 -0.91
N ALA A 118 24.15 14.94 -1.58
CA ALA A 118 24.34 14.37 -2.92
C ALA A 118 24.19 12.83 -3.00
N MET A 119 24.20 12.14 -1.85
CA MET A 119 24.01 10.69 -1.74
C MET A 119 22.57 10.30 -1.41
N LEU A 120 21.67 11.27 -1.20
CA LEU A 120 20.28 11.02 -0.84
C LEU A 120 19.53 10.30 -1.97
N ASN A 121 18.93 9.16 -1.67
CA ASN A 121 17.95 8.47 -2.52
C ASN A 121 16.66 8.24 -1.69
N PRO A 122 15.46 8.56 -2.21
CA PRO A 122 15.24 9.18 -3.51
C PRO A 122 15.74 10.63 -3.51
N PRO A 123 16.17 11.16 -4.65
CA PRO A 123 16.61 12.54 -4.76
C PRO A 123 15.46 13.51 -4.49
N THR A 124 15.82 14.72 -4.06
CA THR A 124 14.88 15.84 -4.02
C THR A 124 14.83 16.53 -5.38
N GLY A 125 13.64 16.97 -5.77
CA GLY A 125 13.41 17.75 -6.98
C GLY A 125 12.01 17.52 -7.56
N SER A 126 11.66 18.34 -8.54
CA SER A 126 10.38 18.27 -9.26
C SER A 126 10.52 18.91 -10.63
N GLY A 127 9.51 18.74 -11.49
CA GLY A 127 9.52 19.30 -12.85
C GLY A 127 10.62 18.71 -13.73
N TRP A 128 10.87 17.41 -13.60
CA TRP A 128 11.93 16.73 -14.33
C TRP A 128 11.67 16.76 -15.83
N THR A 129 12.69 17.11 -16.59
CA THR A 129 12.66 17.10 -18.06
C THR A 129 13.94 16.53 -18.63
N VAL A 130 13.89 16.06 -19.87
CA VAL A 130 15.09 15.69 -20.63
C VAL A 130 15.99 16.93 -20.77
N ALA A 131 17.24 16.81 -20.33
CA ALA A 131 18.22 17.90 -20.33
C ALA A 131 18.89 18.09 -21.70
N THR A 132 19.14 16.98 -22.40
CA THR A 132 19.77 16.93 -23.71
C THR A 132 19.03 15.92 -24.57
N ALA A 133 18.76 16.26 -25.84
CA ALA A 133 18.11 15.34 -26.76
C ALA A 133 18.91 14.03 -26.89
N ALA A 134 18.20 12.90 -26.98
CA ALA A 134 18.79 11.58 -27.13
C ALA A 134 18.15 10.85 -28.31
N ALA A 135 18.96 10.15 -29.10
CA ALA A 135 18.50 9.40 -30.26
C ALA A 135 17.86 8.05 -29.86
N ALA A 136 17.11 7.45 -30.78
CA ALA A 136 16.72 6.05 -30.64
C ALA A 136 17.96 5.16 -30.48
N GLY A 137 17.85 4.12 -29.66
CA GLY A 137 18.96 3.23 -29.30
C GLY A 137 19.90 3.79 -28.24
N ALA A 138 19.70 5.01 -27.74
CA ALA A 138 20.51 5.54 -26.65
C ALA A 138 20.32 4.71 -25.38
N THR A 139 21.44 4.36 -24.72
CA THR A 139 21.48 3.61 -23.45
C THR A 139 21.61 4.52 -22.24
N ALA A 140 21.59 5.84 -22.44
CA ALA A 140 21.63 6.82 -21.36
C ALA A 140 20.83 8.08 -21.73
N ILE A 141 20.27 8.73 -20.72
CA ILE A 141 19.51 9.98 -20.86
C ILE A 141 19.93 10.97 -19.77
N SER A 142 20.13 12.24 -20.14
CA SER A 142 20.38 13.28 -19.16
C SER A 142 19.05 13.95 -18.77
N THR A 143 18.82 14.14 -17.47
CA THR A 143 17.59 14.75 -16.96
C THR A 143 17.90 15.95 -16.09
N ARG A 144 17.05 16.96 -16.10
CA ARG A 144 17.20 18.20 -15.30
C ARG A 144 15.92 18.52 -14.55
N ALA A 145 16.06 19.25 -13.45
CA ALA A 145 14.95 19.86 -12.71
C ALA A 145 15.25 21.33 -12.40
N THR A 146 14.28 22.06 -11.86
CA THR A 146 14.50 23.42 -11.37
C THR A 146 15.51 23.44 -10.23
N LEU A 147 15.34 22.53 -9.26
CA LEU A 147 16.26 22.28 -8.16
C LEU A 147 16.33 20.78 -7.94
N THR A 148 17.53 20.22 -7.91
CA THR A 148 17.72 18.82 -7.52
C THR A 148 19.00 18.56 -6.77
N THR A 149 18.89 17.71 -5.76
CA THR A 149 19.99 17.16 -4.97
C THR A 149 19.72 15.68 -4.70
N GLY A 150 20.79 14.88 -4.57
CA GLY A 150 20.70 13.46 -4.28
C GLY A 150 21.20 12.61 -5.45
N ARG A 151 20.79 11.34 -5.47
CA ARG A 151 21.21 10.38 -6.47
C ARG A 151 20.07 9.43 -6.86
N LEU A 152 20.06 9.09 -8.13
CA LEU A 152 19.35 7.93 -8.66
C LEU A 152 20.19 6.68 -8.37
N LEU A 153 19.53 5.55 -8.17
CA LEU A 153 20.15 4.25 -7.93
C LEU A 153 19.73 3.23 -8.99
N ALA A 154 20.50 2.15 -9.11
CA ALA A 154 20.10 1.01 -9.92
C ALA A 154 18.77 0.43 -9.40
N GLY A 155 17.85 0.13 -10.31
CA GLY A 155 16.49 -0.34 -9.99
C GLY A 155 15.44 0.77 -9.90
N ASP A 156 15.85 2.04 -9.74
CA ASP A 156 14.93 3.17 -9.95
C ASP A 156 14.44 3.16 -11.41
N LYS A 157 13.24 3.67 -11.66
CA LYS A 157 12.67 3.76 -13.00
C LYS A 157 12.45 5.20 -13.40
N LEU A 158 12.61 5.46 -14.69
CA LEU A 158 12.26 6.73 -15.30
C LEU A 158 11.30 6.50 -16.47
N THR A 159 10.25 7.30 -16.55
CA THR A 159 9.29 7.27 -17.66
C THR A 159 9.43 8.54 -18.48
N VAL A 160 9.64 8.37 -19.78
CA VAL A 160 9.80 9.47 -20.75
C VAL A 160 9.15 9.08 -22.07
N GLY A 161 8.35 9.98 -22.64
CA GLY A 161 7.61 9.70 -23.89
C GLY A 161 6.57 8.58 -23.77
N GLY A 162 6.09 8.28 -22.56
CA GLY A 162 5.13 7.20 -22.30
C GLY A 162 5.77 5.83 -22.03
N GLU A 163 7.08 5.69 -22.24
CA GLU A 163 7.83 4.45 -22.03
C GLU A 163 8.61 4.49 -20.71
N THR A 164 8.64 3.36 -20.00
CA THR A 164 9.35 3.23 -18.72
C THR A 164 10.66 2.47 -18.89
N TYR A 165 11.74 3.04 -18.34
CA TYR A 165 13.09 2.50 -18.41
C TYR A 165 13.65 2.28 -17.00
N THR A 166 14.41 1.21 -16.81
CA THR A 166 15.09 0.89 -15.55
C THR A 166 16.48 1.52 -15.54
N ILE A 167 16.82 2.23 -14.47
CA ILE A 167 18.15 2.79 -14.25
C ILE A 167 19.09 1.67 -13.81
N THR A 168 20.27 1.58 -14.41
CA THR A 168 21.19 0.44 -14.21
C THR A 168 22.40 0.76 -13.34
N ALA A 169 22.70 2.03 -13.08
CA ALA A 169 23.81 2.44 -12.23
C ALA A 169 23.51 3.78 -11.53
N PRO A 170 24.15 4.06 -10.38
CA PRO A 170 23.87 5.28 -9.62
C PRO A 170 24.37 6.54 -10.34
N VAL A 171 23.59 7.62 -10.26
CA VAL A 171 23.95 8.94 -10.80
C VAL A 171 23.55 10.03 -9.82
N SER A 172 24.52 10.83 -9.38
CA SER A 172 24.29 11.98 -8.51
C SER A 172 23.93 13.23 -9.31
N ALA A 173 23.06 14.05 -8.74
CA ALA A 173 22.72 15.36 -9.29
C ALA A 173 23.92 16.30 -9.15
N ALA A 174 24.23 17.02 -10.22
CA ALA A 174 25.17 18.14 -10.21
C ALA A 174 24.57 19.27 -11.04
N SER A 175 24.62 20.50 -10.53
CA SER A 175 24.08 21.69 -11.21
C SER A 175 22.63 21.51 -11.71
N ASN A 176 21.79 20.89 -10.87
CA ASN A 176 20.39 20.54 -11.17
C ASN A 176 20.18 19.51 -12.30
N VAL A 177 21.19 18.71 -12.64
CA VAL A 177 21.16 17.71 -13.72
C VAL A 177 21.65 16.35 -13.22
N PHE A 178 20.94 15.28 -13.57
CA PHE A 178 21.49 13.92 -13.61
C PHE A 178 22.04 13.66 -15.01
N SER A 179 23.37 13.69 -15.15
CA SER A 179 24.02 13.54 -16.45
C SER A 179 24.20 12.07 -16.82
N ASN A 180 23.88 11.70 -18.05
CA ASN A 180 24.08 10.36 -18.61
C ASN A 180 23.51 9.24 -17.74
N VAL A 181 22.25 9.37 -17.28
CA VAL A 181 21.55 8.34 -16.51
C VAL A 181 21.46 7.07 -17.34
N PRO A 182 22.14 5.97 -16.96
CA PRO A 182 22.16 4.76 -17.76
C PRO A 182 20.85 3.99 -17.59
N ILE A 183 20.27 3.55 -18.70
CA ILE A 183 18.94 2.95 -18.77
C ILE A 183 18.91 1.63 -19.51
N THR A 184 17.92 0.80 -19.18
CA THR A 184 17.56 -0.41 -19.93
C THR A 184 16.03 -0.57 -20.00
N PRO A 185 15.44 -0.97 -21.14
CA PRO A 185 16.09 -1.16 -22.45
C PRO A 185 16.62 0.17 -23.04
N PRO A 186 17.38 0.16 -24.15
CA PRO A 186 17.71 1.39 -24.88
C PRO A 186 16.45 2.10 -25.38
N LEU A 187 16.52 3.41 -25.60
CA LEU A 187 15.37 4.20 -26.08
C LEU A 187 14.78 3.63 -27.37
N ALA A 188 13.46 3.37 -27.39
CA ALA A 188 12.78 2.87 -28.59
C ALA A 188 12.66 3.93 -29.69
N ALA A 189 12.59 5.21 -29.31
CA ALA A 189 12.42 6.36 -30.20
C ALA A 189 13.28 7.54 -29.70
N PRO A 190 13.63 8.51 -30.57
CA PRO A 190 14.34 9.70 -30.12
C PRO A 190 13.47 10.53 -29.17
N VAL A 191 14.11 11.15 -28.18
CA VAL A 191 13.46 12.06 -27.21
C VAL A 191 14.08 13.44 -27.29
N ALA A 192 13.24 14.46 -27.44
CA ALA A 192 13.69 15.84 -27.51
C ALA A 192 14.02 16.40 -26.12
N VAL A 193 14.83 17.47 -26.10
CA VAL A 193 15.03 18.27 -24.88
C VAL A 193 13.70 18.83 -24.37
N GLY A 194 13.53 18.89 -23.05
CA GLY A 194 12.34 19.46 -22.42
C GLY A 194 11.15 18.50 -22.28
N VAL A 195 11.22 17.29 -22.86
CA VAL A 195 10.18 16.27 -22.67
C VAL A 195 10.05 15.94 -21.16
N PRO A 196 8.84 15.91 -20.58
CA PRO A 196 8.64 15.56 -19.17
C PRO A 196 9.17 14.16 -18.84
N VAL A 197 9.73 14.04 -17.64
CA VAL A 197 10.20 12.78 -17.06
C VAL A 197 9.50 12.57 -15.72
N THR A 198 9.08 11.35 -15.44
CA THR A 198 8.63 10.94 -14.09
C THR A 198 9.55 9.84 -13.57
N PHE A 199 9.75 9.81 -12.26
CA PHE A 199 10.57 8.79 -11.60
C PHE A 199 9.70 7.94 -10.67
N GLU A 200 9.97 6.64 -10.65
CA GLU A 200 9.54 5.72 -9.60
C GLU A 200 10.80 5.18 -8.91
N PHE A 201 10.87 5.28 -7.59
CA PHE A 201 12.09 4.93 -6.86
C PHE A 201 11.98 3.54 -6.26
N ALA A 202 13.04 2.73 -6.35
CA ALA A 202 13.04 1.38 -5.80
C ALA A 202 12.95 1.34 -4.26
N CYS A 203 13.24 2.47 -3.61
CA CYS A 203 13.04 2.66 -2.18
C CYS A 203 11.58 2.93 -1.78
N ASP A 204 10.68 3.15 -2.74
CA ASP A 204 9.24 3.28 -2.54
C ASP A 204 8.57 1.92 -2.67
N ARG A 205 8.03 1.43 -1.55
CA ARG A 205 7.53 0.07 -1.45
C ARG A 205 6.05 0.09 -1.05
N PRO A 206 5.14 -0.39 -1.91
CA PRO A 206 3.74 -0.46 -1.56
C PRO A 206 3.54 -1.46 -0.42
N VAL A 207 2.85 -1.04 0.64
CA VAL A 207 2.48 -1.91 1.76
C VAL A 207 1.03 -1.63 2.17
N LEU A 208 0.37 -2.64 2.71
CA LEU A 208 -0.94 -2.47 3.34
C LEU A 208 -0.75 -2.18 4.82
N ALA A 209 -1.33 -1.09 5.31
CA ALA A 209 -1.25 -0.70 6.71
C ALA A 209 -2.59 -0.14 7.22
N ALA A 210 -2.83 -0.24 8.52
CA ALA A 210 -3.93 0.48 9.15
C ALA A 210 -3.45 1.89 9.48
N VAL A 211 -4.25 2.87 9.11
CA VAL A 211 -3.94 4.28 9.32
C VAL A 211 -5.04 4.89 10.17
N ALA A 212 -4.66 5.57 11.25
CA ALA A 212 -5.59 6.31 12.09
C ALA A 212 -5.02 7.68 12.48
N GLY A 213 -5.92 8.59 12.87
CA GLY A 213 -5.54 9.77 13.63
C GLY A 213 -5.23 9.42 15.09
N TYR A 214 -4.65 10.37 15.81
CA TYR A 214 -4.53 10.32 17.26
C TYR A 214 -5.70 11.04 17.92
N ASP A 215 -6.19 10.48 19.02
CA ASP A 215 -7.25 11.12 19.81
C ASP A 215 -6.71 12.31 20.62
N ALA A 216 -7.60 13.22 21.03
CA ALA A 216 -7.22 14.46 21.73
C ALA A 216 -6.38 14.22 23.00
N SER A 217 -6.63 13.14 23.73
CA SER A 217 -5.85 12.75 24.92
C SER A 217 -4.41 12.36 24.59
N GLN A 218 -4.16 11.79 23.41
CA GLN A 218 -2.83 11.38 22.96
C GLN A 218 -2.02 12.57 22.44
N LEU A 219 -2.69 13.57 21.86
CA LEU A 219 -2.06 14.84 21.42
C LEU A 219 -1.48 15.63 22.61
N LEU A 220 -2.12 15.58 23.78
CA LEU A 220 -1.59 16.19 25.01
C LEU A 220 -0.30 15.52 25.51
N GLY A 221 0.00 14.30 25.05
CA GLY A 221 1.19 13.53 25.40
C GLY A 221 2.44 13.83 24.58
N GLY A 222 2.44 14.89 23.77
CA GLY A 222 3.59 15.30 22.95
C GLY A 222 3.53 14.88 21.49
N ILE A 223 2.42 14.25 21.05
CA ILE A 223 2.18 13.96 19.64
C ILE A 223 1.76 15.25 18.92
N VAL A 224 2.45 15.57 17.83
CA VAL A 224 2.17 16.76 17.03
C VAL A 224 0.84 16.64 16.30
N VAL A 225 0.05 17.71 16.29
CA VAL A 225 -1.21 17.79 15.53
C VAL A 225 -0.94 17.51 14.06
N GLY A 226 -1.73 16.60 13.46
CA GLY A 226 -1.58 16.17 12.08
C GLY A 226 -0.69 14.93 11.88
N SER A 227 -0.05 14.42 12.93
CA SER A 227 0.58 13.10 12.90
C SER A 227 -0.44 12.00 12.63
N ARG A 228 0.03 10.91 12.01
CA ARG A 228 -0.73 9.70 11.71
C ARG A 228 -0.15 8.53 12.47
N ARG A 229 -1.02 7.67 13.00
CA ARG A 229 -0.65 6.35 13.50
C ARG A 229 -0.72 5.36 12.35
N VAL A 230 0.35 4.62 12.12
CA VAL A 230 0.42 3.60 11.06
C VAL A 230 0.79 2.26 11.69
N VAL A 231 -0.10 1.28 11.56
CA VAL A 231 0.15 -0.08 12.05
C VAL A 231 0.34 -1.03 10.87
N VAL A 232 1.47 -1.74 10.87
CA VAL A 232 1.86 -2.68 9.82
C VAL A 232 2.46 -3.94 10.42
N THR A 233 2.14 -5.10 9.85
CA THR A 233 2.71 -6.38 10.28
C THR A 233 4.14 -6.55 9.76
N GLN A 234 4.99 -7.23 10.54
CA GLN A 234 6.35 -7.59 10.11
C GLN A 234 6.35 -8.37 8.79
N GLU A 235 5.41 -9.31 8.60
CA GLU A 235 5.29 -10.10 7.37
C GLU A 235 5.18 -9.21 6.12
N ARG A 236 4.29 -8.21 6.15
CA ARG A 236 4.11 -7.25 5.05
C ARG A 236 5.36 -6.41 4.80
N LEU A 237 6.05 -5.98 5.86
CA LEU A 237 7.32 -5.26 5.72
C LEU A 237 8.37 -6.15 5.07
N THR A 238 8.52 -7.39 5.55
CA THR A 238 9.46 -8.37 4.98
C THR A 238 9.15 -8.70 3.53
N ALA A 239 7.88 -8.88 3.17
CA ALA A 239 7.44 -9.09 1.78
C ALA A 239 7.79 -7.90 0.87
N ALA A 240 7.76 -6.68 1.42
CA ALA A 240 8.22 -5.46 0.75
C ALA A 240 9.76 -5.26 0.83
N GLY A 241 10.51 -6.19 1.43
CA GLY A 241 11.96 -6.12 1.61
C GLY A 241 12.42 -5.16 2.71
N ILE A 242 11.53 -4.72 3.59
CA ILE A 242 11.79 -3.81 4.71
C ILE A 242 12.00 -4.65 5.98
N PRO A 243 13.24 -4.81 6.49
CA PRO A 243 13.48 -5.64 7.66
C PRO A 243 12.95 -4.99 8.94
N THR A 244 13.22 -3.69 9.14
CA THR A 244 12.90 -2.95 10.36
C THR A 244 12.58 -1.49 10.03
N PRO A 245 11.43 -0.96 10.46
CA PRO A 245 11.13 0.47 10.41
C PRO A 245 12.15 1.29 11.19
N ASN A 246 12.52 2.46 10.67
CA ASN A 246 13.44 3.38 11.35
C ASN A 246 13.00 4.85 11.21
N ALA A 247 13.56 5.74 12.03
CA ALA A 247 13.17 7.16 12.06
C ALA A 247 13.62 7.99 10.84
N ALA A 248 14.48 7.44 9.97
CA ALA A 248 14.81 8.06 8.68
C ALA A 248 13.73 7.77 7.62
N ASP A 249 12.93 6.73 7.81
CA ASP A 249 11.88 6.32 6.88
C ASP A 249 10.73 7.33 6.80
N SER A 250 9.92 7.18 5.76
CA SER A 250 8.69 7.96 5.58
C SER A 250 7.59 7.08 4.99
N VAL A 251 6.35 7.46 5.22
CA VAL A 251 5.18 6.86 4.59
C VAL A 251 4.45 7.90 3.76
N PHE A 252 3.86 7.49 2.64
CA PHE A 252 2.95 8.31 1.86
C PHE A 252 1.55 7.74 2.02
N ILE A 253 0.66 8.58 2.55
CA ILE A 253 -0.75 8.29 2.75
C ILE A 253 -1.50 9.33 1.92
N GLU A 254 -2.32 8.87 0.98
CA GLU A 254 -3.12 9.75 0.10
C GLU A 254 -2.26 10.82 -0.60
N GLY A 255 -1.03 10.44 -1.01
CA GLY A 255 -0.09 11.33 -1.70
C GLY A 255 0.67 12.30 -0.79
N ARG A 256 0.40 12.33 0.51
CA ARG A 256 1.12 13.17 1.49
C ARG A 256 2.18 12.37 2.23
N GLN A 257 3.40 12.93 2.32
CA GLN A 257 4.51 12.34 3.06
C GLN A 257 4.36 12.58 4.57
N PHE A 258 4.68 11.57 5.36
CA PHE A 258 4.83 11.63 6.81
C PHE A 258 6.13 10.92 7.22
N ARG A 259 6.97 11.57 8.03
CA ARG A 259 8.22 10.99 8.56
C ARG A 259 7.92 10.07 9.73
N VAL A 260 8.55 8.89 9.76
CA VAL A 260 8.50 8.04 10.95
C VAL A 260 9.25 8.74 12.09
N LYS A 261 8.58 8.99 13.21
CA LYS A 261 9.13 9.61 14.42
C LYS A 261 9.47 8.57 15.47
N ASN A 262 8.58 7.60 15.62
CA ASN A 262 8.74 6.49 16.55
C ASN A 262 8.24 5.20 15.88
N ALA A 263 8.87 4.08 16.22
CA ALA A 263 8.49 2.75 15.75
C ALA A 263 8.54 1.77 16.93
N ALA A 264 7.36 1.36 17.40
CA ALA A 264 7.21 0.43 18.51
C ALA A 264 6.85 -0.97 17.98
N ALA A 265 7.64 -1.97 18.31
CA ALA A 265 7.36 -3.37 17.96
C ALA A 265 6.55 -4.08 19.03
N THR A 266 5.59 -4.91 18.59
CA THR A 266 4.97 -5.96 19.40
C THR A 266 5.59 -7.31 19.04
N TYR A 267 5.92 -8.11 20.06
CA TYR A 267 6.73 -9.32 19.92
C TYR A 267 5.94 -10.61 20.19
N SER A 268 6.28 -11.66 19.44
CA SER A 268 5.91 -13.05 19.71
C SER A 268 7.21 -13.81 19.92
N GLY A 269 7.51 -14.15 21.17
CA GLY A 269 8.87 -14.55 21.56
C GLY A 269 9.88 -13.44 21.28
N ALA A 270 10.95 -13.74 20.54
CA ALA A 270 12.02 -12.79 20.19
C ALA A 270 11.78 -12.05 18.86
N THR A 271 10.70 -12.36 18.14
CA THR A 271 10.47 -11.83 16.79
C THR A 271 9.38 -10.77 16.81
N PRO A 272 9.62 -9.57 16.25
CA PRO A 272 8.56 -8.59 16.07
C PRO A 272 7.55 -9.12 15.04
N PHE A 273 6.26 -8.99 15.31
CA PHE A 273 5.22 -9.40 14.37
C PHE A 273 4.31 -8.24 13.93
N VAL A 274 4.24 -7.16 14.70
CA VAL A 274 3.55 -5.91 14.35
C VAL A 274 4.39 -4.71 14.77
N TRP A 275 4.34 -3.67 13.95
CA TRP A 275 4.91 -2.35 14.20
C TRP A 275 3.81 -1.31 14.30
N ASP A 276 3.88 -0.52 15.36
CA ASP A 276 3.07 0.67 15.59
C ASP A 276 3.96 1.91 15.39
N LEU A 277 3.66 2.66 14.34
CA LEU A 277 4.47 3.79 13.89
C LEU A 277 3.75 5.09 14.19
N GLU A 278 4.49 6.02 14.81
CA GLU A 278 4.10 7.42 14.84
C GLU A 278 4.72 8.11 13.62
N CYS A 279 3.88 8.62 12.72
CA CYS A 279 4.30 9.29 11.51
C CYS A 279 3.93 10.77 11.57
N GLY A 280 4.93 11.64 11.75
CA GLY A 280 4.75 13.09 11.81
C GLY A 280 4.68 13.71 10.42
N ALA A 281 3.79 14.70 10.27
CA ALA A 281 3.65 15.49 9.04
C ALA A 281 4.90 16.32 8.69
#